data_AF-A0AA41UG23-F1
#
_entry.id   AF-A0AA41UG23-F1
#
_cell.length_a   1.000
_cell.length_b   1.000
_cell.length_c   1.000
_cell.angle_alpha   90.00
_cell.angle_beta   90.00
_cell.angle_gamma   90.00
#
_symmetry.space_group_name_H-M   'P 1'
#
loop_
_entity.id
_entity.type
_entity.pdbx_description
1 polymer ?
#
loop_
_entity_poly.entity_id
_entity_poly.type
_entity_poly.pdbx_seq_one_letter_code
_entity_poly.pdbx_strand_id
1 'polypeptide(L)'
;MVRLLGAQDRLLGAIEKEHPAVSVHVRGNEMTLSGETTQVAAARRLIEELLVMIREGRDLAPAEVVSSARMLGEDSTSSPSVRLGPPILTSRGKSIRAKTVGQKEYVDAIDTDTIVFGIGPAGTGKTYLAMAKAVQALQRKEVERIILTRPAVEAGERLGFLPGTLTDKIDPYLRPLYDALGEMMEPELLPKLLAAGTIEVAPLAYMRGRTLNNSFVVLDEAQNTTPEQMKMFLTRLGFGSKMVVTGDVTQIDLPAGSSGLRLVTRVLDTVDDIRFVRLTSADVVRHSLVGRIVDAWTEYDALRQAQRIESEQAHEFVKRGPERPGGIRDRFPKRRPS
;
A
#
# COMPACT_ATOMS: atom_id res chain seq x y z
N MET A 1 -21.96 -24.69 -3.30
CA MET A 1 -22.79 -23.68 -3.96
C MET A 1 -23.04 -22.46 -3.09
N VAL A 2 -23.59 -22.60 -1.88
CA VAL A 2 -23.91 -21.46 -0.97
C VAL A 2 -22.74 -20.48 -0.75
N ARG A 3 -21.51 -20.98 -0.52
CA ARG A 3 -20.32 -20.11 -0.37
C ARG A 3 -19.92 -19.38 -1.66
N LEU A 4 -20.25 -19.91 -2.83
CA LEU A 4 -19.96 -19.31 -4.14
C LEU A 4 -20.95 -18.19 -4.48
N LEU A 5 -22.22 -18.32 -4.09
CA LEU A 5 -23.22 -17.26 -4.24
C LEU A 5 -22.95 -16.12 -3.24
N GLY A 6 -22.49 -16.48 -2.04
CA GLY A 6 -22.27 -15.55 -0.94
C GLY A 6 -23.59 -15.13 -0.27
N ALA A 7 -23.48 -14.40 0.84
CA ALA A 7 -24.67 -13.87 1.51
C ALA A 7 -25.43 -12.93 0.58
N GLN A 8 -26.75 -13.13 0.46
CA GLN A 8 -27.63 -12.37 -0.43
C GLN A 8 -27.16 -12.35 -1.90
N ASP A 9 -26.56 -13.45 -2.36
CA ASP A 9 -26.06 -13.64 -3.73
C ASP A 9 -25.06 -12.56 -4.19
N ARG A 10 -24.39 -11.91 -3.23
CA ARG A 10 -23.46 -10.79 -3.49
C ARG A 10 -22.28 -11.15 -4.41
N LEU A 11 -21.83 -12.41 -4.38
CA LEU A 11 -20.73 -12.86 -5.23
C LEU A 11 -21.23 -13.19 -6.63
N LEU A 12 -22.45 -13.74 -6.75
CA LEU A 12 -23.11 -13.94 -8.04
C LEU A 12 -23.28 -12.59 -8.76
N GLY A 13 -23.80 -11.58 -8.07
CA GLY A 13 -23.93 -10.23 -8.64
C GLY A 13 -22.58 -9.60 -9.03
N ALA A 14 -21.48 -9.96 -8.37
CA ALA A 14 -20.14 -9.53 -8.79
C ALA A 14 -19.69 -10.24 -10.08
N ILE A 15 -19.94 -11.55 -10.20
CA ILE A 15 -19.64 -12.33 -11.41
C ILE A 15 -20.42 -11.79 -12.62
N GLU A 16 -21.72 -11.54 -12.45
CA GLU A 16 -22.58 -10.97 -13.51
C GLU A 16 -22.10 -9.58 -13.95
N LYS A 17 -21.56 -8.79 -13.02
CA LYS A 17 -21.04 -7.45 -13.31
C LYS A 17 -19.73 -7.47 -14.09
N GLU A 18 -18.86 -8.45 -13.82
CA GLU A 18 -17.62 -8.68 -14.58
C GLU A 18 -17.89 -9.28 -15.97
N HIS A 19 -18.98 -10.06 -16.12
CA HIS A 19 -19.38 -10.67 -17.38
C HIS A 19 -20.83 -10.31 -17.77
N PRO A 20 -21.11 -9.03 -18.12
CA PRO A 20 -22.48 -8.56 -18.35
C PRO A 20 -23.16 -9.19 -19.58
N ALA A 21 -22.38 -9.78 -20.49
CA ALA A 21 -22.88 -10.48 -21.67
C ALA A 21 -23.25 -11.96 -21.39
N VAL A 22 -23.01 -12.45 -20.17
CA VAL A 22 -23.29 -13.83 -19.76
C VAL A 22 -24.44 -13.83 -18.77
N SER A 23 -25.51 -14.55 -19.10
CA SER A 23 -26.60 -14.82 -18.18
C SER A 23 -26.28 -16.03 -17.31
N VAL A 24 -26.32 -15.84 -15.99
CA VAL A 24 -26.00 -16.87 -15.00
C VAL A 24 -27.28 -17.29 -14.27
N HIS A 25 -27.63 -18.56 -14.38
CA HIS A 25 -28.80 -19.13 -13.68
C HIS A 25 -28.35 -20.20 -12.71
N VAL A 26 -28.84 -20.16 -11.47
CA VAL A 26 -28.47 -21.12 -10.43
C VAL A 26 -29.72 -21.86 -9.97
N ARG A 27 -29.66 -23.20 -10.01
CA ARG A 27 -30.72 -24.07 -9.52
C ARG A 27 -30.14 -25.20 -8.69
N GLY A 28 -30.31 -25.13 -7.37
CA GLY A 28 -29.75 -26.11 -6.45
C GLY A 28 -28.22 -26.11 -6.49
N ASN A 29 -27.62 -27.17 -7.03
CA ASN A 29 -26.17 -27.31 -7.21
C ASN A 29 -25.71 -27.16 -8.68
N GLU A 30 -26.62 -26.84 -9.59
CA GLU A 30 -26.31 -26.59 -10.99
C GLU A 30 -26.27 -25.09 -11.28
N MET A 31 -25.26 -24.67 -12.05
CA MET A 31 -25.12 -23.31 -12.55
C MET A 31 -25.04 -23.36 -14.07
N THR A 32 -25.97 -22.69 -14.74
CA THR A 32 -26.07 -22.63 -16.20
C THR A 32 -25.60 -21.25 -16.68
N LEU A 33 -24.68 -21.25 -17.65
CA LEU A 33 -24.13 -20.04 -18.27
C LEU A 33 -24.61 -19.96 -19.73
N SER A 34 -25.22 -18.84 -20.10
CA SER A 34 -25.74 -18.61 -21.45
C SER A 34 -25.20 -17.29 -22.01
N GLY A 35 -24.68 -17.30 -23.24
CA GLY A 35 -24.09 -16.12 -23.88
C GLY A 35 -23.16 -16.50 -25.04
N GLU A 36 -22.33 -15.56 -25.48
CA GLU A 36 -21.29 -15.81 -26.49
C GLU A 36 -20.26 -16.83 -25.96
N THR A 37 -19.81 -17.76 -26.81
CA THR A 37 -18.93 -18.87 -26.42
C THR A 37 -17.65 -18.42 -25.72
N THR A 38 -17.05 -17.33 -26.18
CA THR A 38 -15.81 -16.75 -25.61
C THR A 38 -16.06 -16.21 -24.19
N GLN A 39 -17.16 -15.47 -24.00
CA GLN A 39 -17.58 -14.88 -22.74
C GLN A 39 -18.00 -15.95 -21.73
N VAL A 40 -18.74 -16.97 -22.17
CA VAL A 40 -19.12 -18.12 -21.34
C VAL A 40 -17.89 -18.89 -20.88
N ALA A 41 -16.90 -19.10 -21.75
CA ALA A 41 -15.65 -19.75 -21.38
C ALA A 41 -14.87 -18.96 -20.33
N ALA A 42 -14.80 -17.63 -20.46
CA ALA A 42 -14.16 -16.75 -19.49
C ALA A 42 -14.89 -16.78 -18.13
N ALA A 43 -16.22 -16.62 -18.12
CA ALA A 43 -17.02 -16.68 -16.90
C ALA A 43 -16.92 -18.05 -16.21
N ARG A 44 -16.93 -19.14 -16.99
CA ARG A 44 -16.74 -20.50 -16.46
C ARG A 44 -15.39 -20.65 -15.75
N ARG A 45 -14.30 -20.17 -16.38
CA ARG A 45 -12.95 -20.22 -15.76
C ARG A 45 -12.91 -19.46 -14.45
N LEU A 46 -13.51 -18.26 -14.39
CA LEU A 46 -13.62 -17.49 -13.16
C LEU A 46 -14.37 -18.28 -12.08
N ILE A 47 -15.51 -18.88 -12.41
CA ILE A 47 -16.29 -19.68 -11.45
C ILE A 47 -15.51 -20.90 -10.94
N GLU A 48 -14.85 -21.64 -11.83
CA GLU A 48 -14.03 -22.80 -11.46
C GLU A 48 -12.89 -22.39 -10.52
N GLU A 49 -12.25 -21.25 -10.78
CA GLU A 49 -11.21 -20.70 -9.93
C GLU A 49 -11.74 -20.30 -8.54
N LEU A 50 -12.86 -19.59 -8.47
CA LEU A 50 -13.49 -19.22 -7.19
C LEU A 50 -13.87 -20.47 -6.39
N LEU A 51 -14.30 -21.55 -7.06
CA LEU A 51 -14.56 -22.84 -6.41
C LEU A 51 -13.30 -23.47 -5.84
N VAL A 52 -12.16 -23.42 -6.54
CA VAL A 52 -10.85 -23.88 -6.02
C VAL A 52 -10.50 -23.08 -4.76
N MET A 53 -10.60 -21.76 -4.82
CA MET A 53 -10.35 -20.88 -3.67
C MET A 53 -11.23 -21.21 -2.47
N ILE A 54 -12.54 -21.42 -2.65
CA ILE A 54 -13.45 -21.79 -1.56
C ILE A 54 -13.04 -23.14 -0.93
N ARG A 55 -12.63 -24.11 -1.77
CA ARG A 55 -12.18 -25.44 -1.30
C ARG A 55 -10.89 -25.36 -0.48
N GLU A 56 -9.99 -24.43 -0.82
CA GLU A 56 -8.81 -24.11 -0.02
C GLU A 56 -9.11 -23.32 1.27
N GLY A 57 -10.40 -23.12 1.58
CA GLY A 57 -10.82 -22.40 2.78
C GLY A 57 -10.74 -20.88 2.65
N ARG A 58 -10.58 -20.32 1.44
CA ARG A 58 -10.57 -18.87 1.25
C ARG A 58 -11.97 -18.31 1.43
N ASP A 59 -12.09 -17.23 2.20
CA ASP A 59 -13.31 -16.44 2.27
C ASP A 59 -13.34 -15.42 1.15
N LEU A 60 -14.37 -15.50 0.32
CA LEU A 60 -14.56 -14.63 -0.82
C LEU A 60 -15.49 -13.47 -0.48
N ALA A 61 -15.06 -12.26 -0.82
CA ALA A 61 -15.91 -11.09 -0.92
C ALA A 61 -15.93 -10.60 -2.39
N PRO A 62 -16.83 -9.65 -2.73
CA PRO A 62 -16.95 -9.17 -4.11
C PRO A 62 -15.65 -8.63 -4.69
N ALA A 63 -14.76 -8.06 -3.86
CA ALA A 63 -13.46 -7.56 -4.31
C ALA A 63 -12.55 -8.67 -4.83
N GLU A 64 -12.58 -9.86 -4.22
CA GLU A 64 -11.82 -11.03 -4.66
C GLU A 64 -12.32 -11.57 -6.00
N VAL A 65 -13.61 -11.44 -6.32
CA VAL A 65 -14.16 -11.80 -7.63
C VAL A 65 -13.57 -10.92 -8.72
N VAL A 66 -13.60 -9.59 -8.53
CA VAL A 66 -13.05 -8.60 -9.47
C VAL A 66 -11.55 -8.82 -9.66
N SER A 67 -10.81 -9.03 -8.58
CA SER A 67 -9.37 -9.28 -8.63
C SER A 67 -9.04 -10.56 -9.41
N SER A 68 -9.79 -11.64 -9.17
CA SER A 68 -9.60 -12.93 -9.86
C SER A 68 -9.92 -12.82 -11.35
N ALA A 69 -10.98 -12.09 -11.71
CA ALA A 69 -11.35 -11.84 -13.10
C ALA A 69 -10.24 -11.10 -13.86
N ARG A 70 -9.67 -10.04 -13.24
CA ARG A 70 -8.54 -9.30 -13.81
C ARG A 70 -7.30 -10.19 -14.01
N MET A 71 -6.93 -10.97 -13.00
CA MET A 71 -5.76 -11.87 -13.08
C MET A 71 -5.89 -12.92 -14.19
N LEU A 72 -7.10 -13.48 -14.36
CA LEU A 72 -7.39 -14.45 -15.43
C LEU A 72 -7.40 -13.82 -16.82
N GLY A 73 -7.71 -12.53 -16.92
CA GLY A 73 -7.67 -11.76 -18.17
C GLY A 73 -6.25 -11.39 -18.61
N GLU A 74 -5.36 -11.09 -17.66
CA GLU A 74 -3.95 -10.75 -17.93
C GLU A 74 -3.11 -11.98 -18.29
N ASP A 75 -3.32 -13.11 -17.61
CA ASP A 75 -2.60 -14.35 -17.88
C ASP A 75 -3.47 -15.57 -17.59
N SER A 76 -3.72 -16.37 -18.62
CA SER A 76 -4.65 -17.51 -18.59
C SER A 76 -4.00 -18.83 -18.21
N THR A 77 -2.68 -18.85 -18.02
CA THR A 77 -1.88 -20.07 -17.84
C THR A 77 -1.80 -20.55 -16.38
N SER A 78 -1.99 -19.65 -15.41
CA SER A 78 -1.85 -19.97 -13.99
C SER A 78 -3.06 -19.49 -13.17
N SER A 79 -3.57 -20.42 -12.35
CA SER A 79 -4.66 -20.17 -11.41
C SER A 79 -4.28 -19.04 -10.43
N PRO A 80 -5.11 -17.99 -10.25
CA PRO A 80 -4.95 -16.98 -9.20
C PRO A 80 -4.64 -17.56 -7.81
N SER A 81 -5.19 -18.72 -7.47
CA SER A 81 -4.93 -19.39 -6.21
C SER A 81 -3.46 -19.77 -6.04
N VAL A 82 -2.86 -20.36 -7.07
CA VAL A 82 -1.43 -20.71 -7.14
C VAL A 82 -0.58 -19.43 -7.24
N ARG A 83 -1.02 -18.47 -8.05
CA ARG A 83 -0.35 -17.18 -8.26
C ARG A 83 -0.28 -16.29 -7.03
N LEU A 84 -1.12 -16.48 -6.01
CA LEU A 84 -1.09 -15.65 -4.80
C LEU A 84 -0.50 -16.38 -3.58
N GLY A 85 -0.25 -17.68 -3.68
CA GLY A 85 0.35 -18.48 -2.62
C GLY A 85 -0.58 -18.75 -1.42
N PRO A 86 -0.05 -19.47 -0.41
CA PRO A 86 -0.79 -19.82 0.79
C PRO A 86 -1.00 -18.60 1.71
N PRO A 87 -1.92 -18.70 2.69
CA PRO A 87 -2.06 -17.66 3.70
C PRO A 87 -0.80 -17.49 4.57
N ILE A 88 -0.53 -16.23 4.95
CA ILE A 88 0.58 -15.88 5.84
C ILE A 88 0.18 -16.20 7.28
N LEU A 89 -0.97 -15.71 7.70
CA LEU A 89 -1.52 -15.96 9.03
C LEU A 89 -3.01 -16.26 8.93
N THR A 90 -3.47 -17.06 9.88
CA THR A 90 -4.90 -17.25 10.12
C THR A 90 -5.12 -17.03 11.61
N SER A 91 -5.86 -15.97 11.95
CA SER A 91 -6.21 -15.64 13.32
C SER A 91 -7.71 -15.36 13.38
N ARG A 92 -8.42 -15.98 14.34
CA ARG A 92 -9.86 -15.75 14.59
C ARG A 92 -10.74 -15.86 13.34
N GLY A 93 -10.45 -16.84 12.48
CA GLY A 93 -11.17 -17.06 11.22
C GLY A 93 -10.84 -16.05 10.11
N LYS A 94 -10.01 -15.03 10.37
CA LYS A 94 -9.52 -14.10 9.35
C LYS A 94 -8.16 -14.58 8.83
N SER A 95 -8.07 -14.72 7.51
CA SER A 95 -6.84 -15.13 6.83
C SER A 95 -6.14 -13.91 6.22
N ILE A 96 -4.91 -13.65 6.65
CA ILE A 96 -4.05 -12.60 6.09
C ILE A 96 -3.20 -13.22 4.99
N ARG A 97 -3.28 -12.65 3.78
CA ARG A 97 -2.59 -13.13 2.58
C ARG A 97 -2.39 -12.03 1.55
N ALA A 98 -1.49 -12.25 0.61
CA ALA A 98 -1.38 -11.43 -0.58
C ALA A 98 -2.66 -11.52 -1.42
N LYS A 99 -3.11 -10.37 -1.91
CA LYS A 99 -4.31 -10.22 -2.74
C LYS A 99 -3.99 -9.77 -4.17
N THR A 100 -2.76 -9.37 -4.43
CA THR A 100 -2.26 -8.98 -5.75
C THR A 100 -0.93 -9.67 -6.02
N VAL A 101 -0.52 -9.72 -7.30
CA VAL A 101 0.77 -10.29 -7.70
C VAL A 101 1.92 -9.49 -7.07
N GLY A 102 1.86 -8.15 -7.07
CA GLY A 102 2.88 -7.32 -6.42
C GLY A 102 2.95 -7.56 -4.90
N GLN A 103 1.82 -7.77 -4.23
CA GLN A 103 1.83 -8.16 -2.81
C GLN A 103 2.44 -9.54 -2.59
N LYS A 104 2.27 -10.49 -3.52
CA LYS A 104 2.94 -11.78 -3.43
C LYS A 104 4.44 -11.64 -3.60
N GLU A 105 4.89 -10.93 -4.63
CA GLU A 105 6.32 -10.68 -4.86
C GLU A 105 6.97 -10.05 -3.62
N TYR A 106 6.27 -9.13 -2.97
CA TYR A 106 6.69 -8.53 -1.71
C TYR A 106 6.81 -9.55 -0.56
N VAL A 107 5.82 -10.41 -0.40
CA VAL A 107 5.81 -11.45 0.64
C VAL A 107 6.88 -12.50 0.40
N ASP A 108 7.06 -12.93 -0.85
CA ASP A 108 8.08 -13.90 -1.25
C ASP A 108 9.49 -13.32 -1.05
N ALA A 109 9.70 -12.04 -1.37
CA ALA A 109 10.96 -11.34 -1.08
C ALA A 109 11.27 -11.33 0.42
N ILE A 110 10.26 -11.13 1.28
CA ILE A 110 10.44 -11.20 2.74
C ILE A 110 10.88 -12.59 3.19
N ASP A 111 10.54 -13.66 2.46
CA ASP A 111 11.04 -15.00 2.76
C ASP A 111 12.50 -15.17 2.33
N THR A 112 12.86 -14.69 1.15
CA THR A 112 14.17 -14.97 0.54
C THR A 112 15.30 -14.04 0.95
N ASP A 113 15.06 -12.75 1.13
CA ASP A 113 16.12 -11.74 1.30
C ASP A 113 16.18 -11.22 2.75
N THR A 114 17.37 -10.98 3.31
CA THR A 114 17.56 -10.52 4.69
C THR A 114 17.01 -9.12 4.94
N ILE A 115 17.16 -8.21 3.98
CA ILE A 115 16.59 -6.86 4.05
C ILE A 115 15.63 -6.64 2.88
N VAL A 116 14.39 -6.25 3.18
CA VAL A 116 13.39 -5.94 2.14
C VAL A 116 12.84 -4.53 2.31
N PHE A 117 12.85 -3.75 1.22
CA PHE A 117 12.22 -2.46 1.12
C PHE A 117 10.87 -2.58 0.41
N GLY A 118 9.77 -2.42 1.15
CA GLY A 118 8.42 -2.34 0.59
C GLY A 118 8.04 -0.88 0.34
N ILE A 119 8.12 -0.43 -0.92
CA ILE A 119 7.90 0.97 -1.30
C ILE A 119 6.61 1.07 -2.10
N GLY A 120 5.65 1.89 -1.67
CA GLY A 120 4.44 2.11 -2.43
C GLY A 120 3.37 2.92 -1.71
N PRO A 121 2.25 3.23 -2.38
CA PRO A 121 1.21 4.09 -1.83
C PRO A 121 0.54 3.51 -0.58
N ALA A 122 -0.13 4.38 0.18
CA ALA A 122 -0.94 3.95 1.31
C ALA A 122 -2.03 2.95 0.87
N GLY A 123 -2.29 1.92 1.69
CA GLY A 123 -3.31 0.90 1.41
C GLY A 123 -2.87 -0.24 0.48
N THR A 124 -1.60 -0.27 0.07
CA THR A 124 -1.00 -1.42 -0.66
C THR A 124 -0.69 -2.62 0.23
N GLY A 125 -0.85 -2.49 1.55
CA GLY A 125 -0.60 -3.57 2.51
C GLY A 125 0.86 -3.75 2.92
N LYS A 126 1.80 -2.91 2.47
CA LYS A 126 3.24 -3.03 2.76
C LYS A 126 3.58 -3.28 4.24
N THR A 127 3.09 -2.44 5.15
CA THR A 127 3.35 -2.58 6.59
C THR A 127 2.58 -3.75 7.19
N TYR A 128 1.32 -3.92 6.79
CA TYR A 128 0.45 -4.97 7.31
C TYR A 128 0.97 -6.38 6.96
N LEU A 129 1.39 -6.61 5.72
CA LEU A 129 1.97 -7.88 5.27
C LEU A 129 3.34 -8.15 5.91
N ALA A 130 4.18 -7.11 6.09
CA ALA A 130 5.45 -7.24 6.81
C ALA A 130 5.24 -7.69 8.26
N MET A 131 4.30 -7.06 8.96
CA MET A 131 3.95 -7.43 10.33
C MET A 131 3.36 -8.84 10.40
N ALA A 132 2.53 -9.24 9.43
CA ALA A 132 2.04 -10.61 9.36
C ALA A 132 3.17 -11.62 9.18
N LYS A 133 4.18 -11.31 8.38
CA LYS A 133 5.39 -12.14 8.25
C LYS A 133 6.23 -12.17 9.52
N ALA A 134 6.36 -11.04 10.22
CA ALA A 134 7.04 -10.98 11.51
C ALA A 134 6.37 -11.89 12.56
N VAL A 135 5.05 -11.81 12.67
CA VAL A 135 4.25 -12.65 13.59
C VAL A 135 4.34 -14.13 13.18
N GLN A 136 4.28 -14.44 11.88
CA GLN A 136 4.49 -15.80 11.38
C GLN A 136 5.87 -16.35 11.79
N ALA A 137 6.94 -15.58 11.58
CA ALA A 137 8.30 -15.98 11.92
C ALA A 137 8.46 -16.23 13.43
N LEU A 138 7.85 -15.38 14.26
CA LEU A 138 7.84 -15.57 15.72
C LEU A 138 7.08 -16.85 16.13
N GLN A 139 5.90 -17.10 15.55
CA GLN A 139 5.11 -18.31 15.83
C GLN A 139 5.84 -19.59 15.40
N ARG A 140 6.61 -19.53 14.31
CA ARG A 140 7.44 -20.63 13.81
C ARG A 140 8.78 -20.76 14.52
N LYS A 141 9.09 -19.87 15.46
CA LYS A 141 10.36 -19.81 16.19
C LYS A 141 11.58 -19.61 15.27
N GLU A 142 11.37 -18.99 14.12
CA GLU A 142 12.45 -18.58 13.20
C GLU A 142 13.19 -17.36 13.76
N VAL A 143 12.47 -16.53 14.53
CA VAL A 143 13.02 -15.43 15.32
C VAL A 143 12.53 -15.53 16.76
N GLU A 144 13.27 -14.90 17.67
CA GLU A 144 12.91 -14.85 19.10
C GLU A 144 12.15 -13.57 19.45
N ARG A 145 12.28 -12.51 18.64
CA ARG A 145 11.69 -11.20 18.92
C ARG A 145 11.17 -10.49 17.68
N ILE A 146 10.17 -9.65 17.87
CA ILE A 146 9.68 -8.69 16.86
C ILE A 146 9.95 -7.29 17.37
N ILE A 147 10.52 -6.43 16.52
CA ILE A 147 10.75 -5.02 16.83
C ILE A 147 10.08 -4.19 15.74
N LEU A 148 9.03 -3.46 16.11
CA LEU A 148 8.33 -2.53 15.23
C LEU A 148 8.75 -1.12 15.59
N THR A 149 9.19 -0.35 14.60
CA THR A 149 9.68 0.99 14.84
C THR A 149 9.22 1.98 13.78
N ARG A 150 9.07 3.23 14.18
CA ARG A 150 8.62 4.34 13.35
C ARG A 150 9.44 5.59 13.69
N PRO A 151 9.85 6.41 12.70
CA PRO A 151 10.49 7.68 13.00
C PRO A 151 9.48 8.64 13.64
N ALA A 152 9.91 9.36 14.69
CA ALA A 152 9.11 10.45 15.24
C ALA A 152 9.27 11.65 14.31
N VAL A 153 8.23 11.97 13.54
CA VAL A 153 8.17 13.19 12.73
C VAL A 153 6.96 14.00 13.15
N GLU A 154 7.19 15.28 13.40
CA GLU A 154 6.17 16.26 13.75
C GLU A 154 5.34 16.61 12.51
N ALA A 155 4.52 15.68 12.04
CA ALA A 155 3.57 15.94 10.97
C ALA A 155 2.37 16.72 11.54
N GLY A 156 2.47 18.06 11.53
CA GLY A 156 1.34 18.97 11.76
C GLY A 156 1.15 19.48 13.19
N GLU A 157 1.40 18.67 14.22
CA GLU A 157 1.38 19.11 15.63
C GLU A 157 2.78 18.97 16.24
N ARG A 158 3.29 20.03 16.88
CA ARG A 158 4.59 19.94 17.57
C ARG A 158 4.44 18.94 18.72
N LEU A 159 5.38 17.98 18.83
CA LEU A 159 5.40 16.92 19.85
C LEU A 159 5.30 17.50 21.29
N GLY A 160 5.66 18.78 21.45
CA GLY A 160 5.59 19.54 22.68
C GLY A 160 4.18 19.83 23.24
N PHE A 161 3.09 19.68 22.47
CA PHE A 161 1.75 20.11 22.92
C PHE A 161 0.90 19.02 23.59
N LEU A 162 1.24 17.74 23.48
CA LEU A 162 0.50 16.67 24.16
C LEU A 162 0.88 16.64 25.65
N PRO A 163 -0.07 16.77 26.61
CA PRO A 163 0.24 16.65 28.03
C PRO A 163 0.62 15.19 28.39
N GLY A 164 1.57 15.00 29.31
CA GLY A 164 1.98 13.67 29.78
C GLY A 164 3.49 13.38 29.69
N THR A 165 3.85 12.13 29.92
CA THR A 165 5.23 11.63 29.82
C THR A 165 5.70 11.60 28.36
N LEU A 166 7.00 11.47 28.12
CA LEU A 166 7.54 11.32 26.75
C LEU A 166 6.90 10.13 26.01
N THR A 167 6.56 9.07 26.73
CA THR A 167 5.86 7.90 26.20
C THR A 167 4.45 8.26 25.76
N ASP A 168 3.68 8.99 26.59
CA ASP A 168 2.31 9.41 26.27
C ASP A 168 2.24 10.31 25.03
N LYS A 169 3.31 11.07 24.77
CA LYS A 169 3.43 11.94 23.60
C LYS A 169 3.70 11.18 22.31
N ILE A 170 4.37 10.03 22.39
CA ILE A 170 4.77 9.24 21.22
C ILE A 170 3.77 8.11 20.91
N ASP A 171 3.02 7.66 21.91
CA ASP A 171 2.02 6.59 21.80
C ASP A 171 1.02 6.77 20.63
N PRO A 172 0.47 7.98 20.35
CA PRO A 172 -0.45 8.17 19.23
C PRO A 172 0.13 7.79 17.87
N TYR A 173 1.44 7.99 17.67
CA TYR A 173 2.12 7.68 16.41
C TYR A 173 2.41 6.19 16.25
N LEU A 174 2.48 5.45 17.37
CA LEU A 174 2.73 4.00 17.38
C LEU A 174 1.43 3.20 17.43
N ARG A 175 0.30 3.82 17.79
CA ARG A 175 -1.01 3.17 17.91
C ARG A 175 -1.43 2.33 16.69
N PRO A 176 -1.24 2.77 15.43
CA PRO A 176 -1.58 1.93 14.28
C PRO A 176 -0.84 0.58 14.25
N LEU A 177 0.38 0.51 14.79
CA LEU A 177 1.15 -0.73 14.89
C LEU A 177 0.57 -1.65 15.98
N TYR A 178 0.14 -1.09 17.12
CA TYR A 178 -0.55 -1.85 18.16
C TYR A 178 -1.88 -2.42 17.67
N ASP A 179 -2.68 -1.61 16.97
CA ASP A 179 -3.97 -2.02 16.43
C ASP A 179 -3.80 -3.18 15.44
N ALA A 180 -2.84 -3.08 14.51
CA ALA A 180 -2.55 -4.13 13.55
C ALA A 180 -2.08 -5.44 14.22
N LEU A 181 -1.26 -5.38 15.27
CA LEU A 181 -0.89 -6.56 16.05
C LEU A 181 -2.10 -7.21 16.73
N GLY A 182 -3.04 -6.41 17.24
CA GLY A 182 -4.27 -6.89 17.86
C GLY A 182 -5.19 -7.66 16.91
N GLU A 183 -5.10 -7.40 15.61
CA GLU A 183 -5.79 -8.19 14.59
C GLU A 183 -5.09 -9.52 14.26
N MET A 184 -3.76 -9.56 14.39
CA MET A 184 -2.92 -10.69 13.99
C MET A 184 -2.76 -11.75 15.08
N MET A 185 -3.00 -11.38 16.34
CA MET A 185 -2.72 -12.21 17.51
C MET A 185 -3.94 -12.37 18.41
N GLU A 186 -3.91 -13.36 19.29
CA GLU A 186 -4.92 -13.45 20.34
C GLU A 186 -4.76 -12.32 21.37
N PRO A 187 -5.84 -11.70 21.89
CA PRO A 187 -5.77 -10.48 22.69
C PRO A 187 -5.14 -10.71 24.04
N GLU A 188 -5.19 -11.94 24.55
CA GLU A 188 -4.59 -12.33 25.82
C GLU A 188 -3.08 -12.57 25.70
N LEU A 189 -2.59 -12.82 24.48
CA LEU A 189 -1.20 -13.13 24.20
C LEU A 189 -0.38 -11.86 23.97
N LEU A 190 -0.93 -10.91 23.22
CA LEU A 190 -0.21 -9.68 22.84
C LEU A 190 0.31 -8.89 24.07
N PRO A 191 -0.48 -8.60 25.13
CA PRO A 191 0.02 -7.91 26.31
C PRO A 191 1.16 -8.66 27.02
N LYS A 192 1.11 -10.00 27.03
CA LYS A 192 2.16 -10.83 27.64
C LYS A 192 3.48 -10.72 26.87
N LEU A 193 3.40 -10.76 25.53
CA LEU A 193 4.58 -10.65 24.67
C LEU A 193 5.20 -9.24 24.70
N LEU A 194 4.36 -8.20 24.79
CA LEU A 194 4.81 -6.83 25.00
C LEU A 194 5.51 -6.67 26.35
N ALA A 195 4.90 -7.15 27.43
CA ALA A 195 5.48 -7.08 28.77
C ALA A 195 6.79 -7.88 28.90
N ALA A 196 6.91 -9.01 28.20
CA ALA A 196 8.12 -9.82 28.15
C ALA A 196 9.23 -9.23 27.23
N GLY A 197 8.93 -8.19 26.45
CA GLY A 197 9.85 -7.64 25.45
C GLY A 197 10.09 -8.56 24.25
N THR A 198 9.26 -9.59 24.08
CA THR A 198 9.27 -10.45 22.89
C THR A 198 8.77 -9.68 21.67
N ILE A 199 7.76 -8.83 21.87
CA ILE A 199 7.35 -7.84 20.89
C ILE A 199 7.67 -6.47 21.47
N GLU A 200 8.36 -5.64 20.70
CA GLU A 200 8.72 -4.28 21.07
C GLU A 200 8.15 -3.32 20.02
N VAL A 201 7.39 -2.32 20.45
CA VAL A 201 6.94 -1.22 19.58
C VAL A 201 7.56 0.07 20.12
N ALA A 202 8.52 0.63 19.39
CA ALA A 202 9.35 1.72 19.91
C ALA A 202 9.75 2.75 18.83
N PRO A 203 10.05 4.00 19.22
CA PRO A 203 10.52 5.02 18.28
C PRO A 203 11.89 4.67 17.70
N LEU A 204 12.19 5.13 16.47
CA LEU A 204 13.45 4.83 15.78
C LEU A 204 14.71 5.18 16.59
N ALA A 205 14.63 6.23 17.42
CA ALA A 205 15.74 6.65 18.28
C ALA A 205 16.23 5.54 19.24
N TYR A 206 15.35 4.62 19.63
CA TYR A 206 15.65 3.52 20.56
C TYR A 206 16.50 2.43 19.89
N MET A 207 16.66 2.46 18.57
CA MET A 207 17.51 1.52 17.84
C MET A 207 19.00 1.85 17.96
N ARG A 208 19.35 3.08 18.37
CA ARG A 208 20.73 3.55 18.44
C ARG A 208 21.57 2.68 19.38
N GLY A 209 22.74 2.25 18.91
CA GLY A 209 23.69 1.47 19.70
C GLY A 209 23.30 0.00 19.93
N ARG A 210 22.19 -0.47 19.36
CA ARG A 210 21.77 -1.87 19.47
C ARG A 210 22.38 -2.74 18.38
N THR A 211 22.46 -4.03 18.67
CA THR A 211 22.66 -5.09 17.66
C THR A 211 21.48 -6.02 17.80
N LEU A 212 20.71 -6.18 16.73
CA LEU A 212 19.43 -6.87 16.75
C LEU A 212 19.64 -8.29 16.24
N ASN A 213 19.96 -9.22 17.12
CA ASN A 213 20.09 -10.65 16.82
C ASN A 213 18.76 -11.40 17.00
N ASN A 214 18.55 -12.47 16.23
CA ASN A 214 17.37 -13.35 16.27
C ASN A 214 16.05 -12.57 16.28
N SER A 215 15.96 -11.50 15.49
CA SER A 215 14.86 -10.54 15.54
C SER A 215 14.28 -10.26 14.16
N PHE A 216 12.95 -10.16 14.07
CA PHE A 216 12.28 -9.60 12.90
C PHE A 216 11.99 -8.12 13.16
N VAL A 217 12.61 -7.25 12.39
CA VAL A 217 12.55 -5.80 12.61
C VAL A 217 11.79 -5.12 11.47
N VAL A 218 10.78 -4.32 11.78
CA VAL A 218 10.03 -3.53 10.79
C VAL A 218 10.22 -2.05 11.09
N LEU A 219 10.75 -1.30 10.12
CA LEU A 219 10.77 0.16 10.13
C LEU A 219 9.65 0.69 9.23
N ASP A 220 8.61 1.25 9.85
CA ASP A 220 7.47 1.84 9.16
C ASP A 220 7.63 3.35 8.94
N GLU A 221 6.93 3.87 7.92
CA GLU A 221 7.06 5.25 7.42
C GLU A 221 8.51 5.70 7.17
N ALA A 222 9.30 4.82 6.56
CA ALA A 222 10.72 5.06 6.35
C ALA A 222 11.01 6.28 5.46
N GLN A 223 10.04 6.79 4.70
CA GLN A 223 10.20 8.03 3.95
C GLN A 223 10.49 9.24 4.86
N ASN A 224 10.09 9.14 6.13
CA ASN A 224 10.26 10.15 7.16
C ASN A 224 11.58 9.98 7.96
N THR A 225 12.55 9.26 7.41
CA THR A 225 13.90 9.14 7.97
C THR A 225 14.90 10.01 7.22
N THR A 226 15.92 10.52 7.92
CA THR A 226 17.11 11.09 7.26
C THR A 226 18.04 9.99 6.75
N PRO A 227 18.96 10.28 5.80
CA PRO A 227 20.01 9.34 5.39
C PRO A 227 20.81 8.75 6.56
N GLU A 228 21.14 9.56 7.56
CA GLU A 228 21.91 9.15 8.74
C GLU A 228 21.08 8.20 9.61
N GLN A 229 19.78 8.46 9.78
CA GLN A 229 18.88 7.58 10.51
C GLN A 229 18.68 6.24 9.79
N MET A 230 18.52 6.26 8.47
CA MET A 230 18.43 5.05 7.64
C MET A 230 19.72 4.21 7.77
N LYS A 231 20.90 4.85 7.61
CA LYS A 231 22.19 4.18 7.81
C LYS A 231 22.35 3.64 9.24
N MET A 232 21.95 4.42 10.25
CA MET A 232 21.98 4.00 11.64
C MET A 232 21.14 2.72 11.84
N PHE A 233 19.92 2.71 11.31
CA PHE A 233 18.99 1.58 11.41
C PHE A 233 19.51 0.31 10.72
N LEU A 234 19.89 0.40 9.44
CA LEU A 234 20.34 -0.77 8.67
C LEU A 234 21.60 -1.40 9.27
N THR A 235 22.47 -0.61 9.87
CA THR A 235 23.68 -1.12 10.56
C THR A 235 23.40 -1.72 11.94
N ARG A 236 22.13 -1.82 12.37
CA ARG A 236 21.76 -2.57 13.59
C ARG A 236 21.48 -4.04 13.33
N LEU A 237 21.50 -4.48 12.07
CA LEU A 237 21.26 -5.87 11.67
C LEU A 237 22.27 -6.78 12.38
N GLY A 238 21.75 -7.74 13.15
CA GLY A 238 22.51 -8.81 13.78
C GLY A 238 22.28 -10.16 13.11
N PHE A 239 22.90 -11.20 13.64
CA PHE A 239 22.76 -12.57 13.13
C PHE A 239 21.35 -13.12 13.39
N GLY A 240 20.86 -13.96 12.47
CA GLY A 240 19.55 -14.61 12.60
C GLY A 240 18.36 -13.65 12.51
N SER A 241 18.57 -12.46 11.96
CA SER A 241 17.56 -11.39 11.90
C SER A 241 17.15 -11.05 10.48
N LYS A 242 15.92 -10.55 10.33
CA LYS A 242 15.40 -9.95 9.10
C LYS A 242 14.97 -8.52 9.35
N MET A 243 15.12 -7.67 8.34
CA MET A 243 14.65 -6.29 8.37
C MET A 243 13.69 -6.03 7.21
N VAL A 244 12.55 -5.43 7.51
CA VAL A 244 11.62 -4.92 6.49
C VAL A 244 11.45 -3.43 6.69
N VAL A 245 11.69 -2.66 5.64
CA VAL A 245 11.61 -1.20 5.64
C VAL A 245 10.44 -0.80 4.74
N THR A 246 9.40 -0.20 5.31
CA THR A 246 8.20 0.19 4.57
C THR A 246 8.07 1.69 4.47
N GLY A 247 7.65 2.19 3.31
CA GLY A 247 7.42 3.63 3.15
C GLY A 247 6.80 4.02 1.83
N ASP A 248 6.44 5.30 1.73
CA ASP A 248 5.90 5.91 0.51
C ASP A 248 6.75 7.13 0.14
N VAL A 249 7.54 7.02 -0.93
CA VAL A 249 8.41 8.11 -1.40
C VAL A 249 7.66 9.33 -1.91
N THR A 250 6.32 9.28 -2.03
CA THR A 250 5.47 10.42 -2.40
C THR A 250 4.95 11.21 -1.20
N GLN A 251 5.01 10.65 0.02
CA GLN A 251 4.47 11.24 1.26
C GLN A 251 5.60 11.62 2.24
N ILE A 252 6.54 12.47 1.81
CA ILE A 252 7.67 12.87 2.64
C ILE A 252 7.26 14.07 3.51
N ASP A 253 7.22 13.88 4.82
CA ASP A 253 6.87 14.92 5.80
C ASP A 253 8.10 15.71 6.29
N LEU A 254 9.30 15.35 5.82
CA LEU A 254 10.55 16.01 6.22
C LEU A 254 10.75 17.36 5.52
N PRO A 255 11.36 18.35 6.21
CA PRO A 255 11.75 19.62 5.60
C PRO A 255 12.59 19.42 4.33
N ALA A 256 12.33 20.26 3.32
CA ALA A 256 13.00 20.24 2.02
C ALA A 256 12.85 18.93 1.20
N GLY A 257 11.93 18.02 1.59
CA GLY A 257 11.65 16.79 0.84
C GLY A 257 12.83 15.80 0.81
N SER A 258 13.80 15.97 1.71
CA SER A 258 14.92 15.04 1.86
C SER A 258 14.43 13.76 2.53
N SER A 259 14.87 12.59 2.03
CA SER A 259 14.43 11.30 2.56
C SER A 259 15.53 10.25 2.42
N GLY A 260 15.86 9.59 3.52
CA GLY A 260 16.79 8.46 3.57
C GLY A 260 16.32 7.31 2.70
N LEU A 261 15.01 7.06 2.64
CA LEU A 261 14.42 6.03 1.78
C LEU A 261 14.66 6.31 0.29
N ARG A 262 14.53 7.56 -0.16
CA ARG A 262 14.84 7.91 -1.55
C ARG A 262 16.31 7.70 -1.89
N LEU A 263 17.21 8.10 -0.98
CA LEU A 263 18.64 7.97 -1.22
C LEU A 263 19.10 6.51 -1.22
N VAL A 264 18.63 5.72 -0.25
CA VAL A 264 19.09 4.33 -0.06
C VAL A 264 18.77 3.43 -1.25
N THR A 265 17.66 3.68 -1.95
CA THR A 265 17.33 2.96 -3.20
C THR A 265 18.37 3.11 -4.30
N ARG A 266 19.18 4.18 -4.28
CA ARG A 266 20.28 4.37 -5.24
C ARG A 266 21.60 3.81 -4.72
N VAL A 267 21.79 3.84 -3.41
CA VAL A 267 23.05 3.46 -2.76
C VAL A 267 23.19 1.95 -2.62
N LEU A 268 22.08 1.24 -2.35
CA LEU A 268 22.08 -0.20 -2.05
C LEU A 268 21.50 -1.07 -3.17
N ASP A 269 21.26 -0.51 -4.36
CA ASP A 269 20.63 -1.23 -5.49
C ASP A 269 21.44 -2.46 -5.97
N THR A 270 22.75 -2.46 -5.70
CA THR A 270 23.68 -3.52 -6.12
C THR A 270 24.12 -4.45 -4.99
N VAL A 271 23.55 -4.28 -3.79
CA VAL A 271 23.94 -5.08 -2.63
C VAL A 271 23.11 -6.36 -2.58
N ASP A 272 23.79 -7.50 -2.61
CA ASP A 272 23.16 -8.81 -2.47
C ASP A 272 22.40 -8.93 -1.14
N ASP A 273 21.37 -9.79 -1.12
CA ASP A 273 20.51 -10.04 0.05
C ASP A 273 19.68 -8.82 0.53
N ILE A 274 19.62 -7.77 -0.31
CA ILE A 274 18.73 -6.62 -0.18
C ILE A 274 17.78 -6.55 -1.38
N ARG A 275 16.47 -6.56 -1.11
CA ARG A 275 15.43 -6.45 -2.15
C ARG A 275 14.67 -5.14 -2.06
N PHE A 276 14.45 -4.50 -3.20
CA PHE A 276 13.47 -3.40 -3.35
C PHE A 276 12.24 -3.89 -4.08
N VAL A 277 11.07 -3.85 -3.43
CA VAL A 277 9.79 -4.20 -4.03
C VAL A 277 8.93 -2.94 -4.11
N ARG A 278 8.50 -2.60 -5.33
CA ARG A 278 7.71 -1.40 -5.63
C ARG A 278 6.25 -1.77 -5.84
N LEU A 279 5.43 -1.50 -4.83
CA LEU A 279 3.99 -1.63 -4.89
C LEU A 279 3.38 -0.37 -5.53
N THR A 280 2.31 -0.57 -6.30
CA THR A 280 1.68 0.47 -7.11
C THR A 280 0.23 0.70 -6.68
N SER A 281 -0.48 1.60 -7.37
CA SER A 281 -1.93 1.77 -7.19
C SER A 281 -2.72 0.49 -7.49
N ALA A 282 -2.21 -0.39 -8.36
CA ALA A 282 -2.83 -1.68 -8.65
C ALA A 282 -2.82 -2.63 -7.44
N ASP A 283 -1.91 -2.42 -6.49
CA ASP A 283 -1.78 -3.22 -5.27
C ASP A 283 -2.64 -2.69 -4.10
N VAL A 284 -3.35 -1.57 -4.30
CA VAL A 284 -4.20 -0.97 -3.26
C VAL A 284 -5.48 -1.79 -3.11
N VAL A 285 -5.59 -2.48 -1.98
CA VAL A 285 -6.80 -3.25 -1.66
C VAL A 285 -7.53 -2.61 -0.50
N ARG A 286 -8.59 -1.87 -0.84
CA ARG A 286 -9.45 -1.17 0.12
C ARG A 286 -10.90 -1.62 -0.07
N HIS A 287 -11.72 -1.33 0.94
CA HIS A 287 -13.16 -1.49 0.81
C HIS A 287 -13.70 -0.66 -0.36
N SER A 288 -14.63 -1.20 -1.15
CA SER A 288 -15.14 -0.56 -2.38
C SER A 288 -15.74 0.83 -2.14
N LEU A 289 -16.36 1.05 -0.97
CA LEU A 289 -16.83 2.37 -0.56
C LEU A 289 -15.68 3.38 -0.38
N VAL A 290 -14.56 2.96 0.22
CA VAL A 290 -13.41 3.84 0.41
C VAL A 290 -12.81 4.21 -0.94
N GLY A 291 -12.71 3.26 -1.87
CA GLY A 291 -12.31 3.55 -3.26
C GLY A 291 -13.18 4.64 -3.88
N ARG A 292 -14.51 4.46 -3.86
CA ARG A 292 -15.46 5.45 -4.39
C ARG A 292 -15.35 6.84 -3.73
N ILE A 293 -15.08 6.88 -2.42
CA ILE A 293 -14.86 8.15 -1.71
C ILE A 293 -13.58 8.84 -2.20
N VAL A 294 -12.49 8.09 -2.36
CA VAL A 294 -11.22 8.62 -2.87
C VAL A 294 -11.35 9.10 -4.31
N ASP A 295 -12.04 8.33 -5.16
CA ASP A 295 -12.27 8.68 -6.56
C ASP A 295 -13.06 9.99 -6.66
N ALA A 296 -14.13 10.15 -5.86
CA ALA A 296 -14.93 11.37 -5.83
C ALA A 296 -14.13 12.61 -5.41
N TRP A 297 -13.22 12.49 -4.45
CA TRP A 297 -12.32 13.58 -4.06
C TRP A 297 -11.27 13.88 -5.14
N THR A 298 -10.71 12.84 -5.76
CA THR A 298 -9.73 13.00 -6.85
C THR A 298 -10.33 13.74 -8.03
N GLU A 299 -11.57 13.40 -8.42
CA GLU A 299 -12.31 14.09 -9.47
C GLU A 299 -12.59 15.56 -9.09
N TYR A 300 -13.01 15.81 -7.85
CA TYR A 300 -13.23 17.17 -7.36
C TYR A 300 -11.95 18.03 -7.41
N ASP A 301 -10.82 17.49 -6.95
CA ASP A 301 -9.54 18.21 -6.93
C ASP A 301 -9.01 18.46 -8.35
N ALA A 302 -9.15 17.49 -9.25
CA ALA A 302 -8.80 17.65 -10.66
C ALA A 302 -9.61 18.76 -11.33
N LEU A 303 -10.93 18.81 -11.09
CA LEU A 303 -11.80 19.89 -11.58
C LEU A 303 -11.38 21.25 -11.01
N ARG A 304 -11.04 21.33 -9.72
CA ARG A 304 -10.55 22.56 -9.09
C ARG A 304 -9.22 23.02 -9.66
N GLN A 305 -8.31 22.10 -9.94
CA GLN A 305 -7.01 22.42 -10.51
C GLN A 305 -7.15 22.90 -11.96
N ALA A 306 -8.02 22.27 -12.76
CA ALA A 306 -8.36 22.73 -14.10
C ALA A 306 -8.96 24.15 -14.09
N GLN A 307 -9.94 24.41 -13.21
CA GLN A 307 -10.53 25.75 -13.05
C GLN A 307 -9.49 26.81 -12.64
N ARG A 308 -8.54 26.46 -11.76
CA ARG A 308 -7.45 27.36 -11.38
C ARG A 308 -6.54 27.67 -12.57
N ILE A 309 -6.10 26.65 -13.31
CA ILE A 309 -5.25 26.83 -14.49
C ILE A 309 -5.97 27.68 -15.54
N GLU A 310 -7.26 27.44 -15.81
CA GLU A 310 -8.06 28.27 -16.72
C GLU A 310 -8.17 29.72 -16.23
N SER A 311 -8.38 29.94 -14.93
CA SER A 311 -8.47 31.28 -14.35
C SER A 311 -7.13 32.04 -14.39
N GLU A 312 -6.01 31.34 -14.21
CA GLU A 312 -4.65 31.88 -14.30
C GLU A 312 -4.30 32.22 -15.75
N GLN A 313 -4.63 31.34 -16.70
CA GLN A 313 -4.46 31.60 -18.13
C GLN A 313 -5.32 32.80 -18.57
N ALA A 314 -6.58 32.88 -18.14
CA ALA A 314 -7.44 34.03 -18.43
C ALA A 314 -6.85 35.34 -17.87
N HIS A 315 -6.28 35.31 -16.66
CA HIS A 315 -5.59 36.47 -16.09
C HIS A 315 -4.31 36.86 -16.84
N GLU A 316 -3.54 35.89 -17.34
CA GLU A 316 -2.34 36.16 -18.14
C GLU A 316 -2.67 36.75 -19.51
N PHE A 317 -3.72 36.25 -20.17
CA PHE A 317 -4.24 36.81 -21.43
C PHE A 317 -4.70 38.26 -21.29
N VAL A 318 -5.38 38.61 -20.19
CA VAL A 318 -5.80 39.99 -19.91
C VAL A 318 -4.60 40.91 -19.66
N LYS A 319 -3.53 40.42 -19.02
CA LYS A 319 -2.28 41.18 -18.82
C LYS A 319 -1.49 41.43 -20.11
N ARG A 320 -1.63 40.57 -21.13
CA ARG A 320 -0.98 40.72 -22.45
C ARG A 320 -1.80 41.53 -23.46
N GLY A 321 -2.72 42.40 -23.01
CA GLY A 321 -3.53 43.27 -23.87
C GLY A 321 -2.68 44.01 -24.93
N PRO A 322 -3.27 44.31 -26.12
CA PRO A 322 -2.52 44.56 -27.35
C PRO A 322 -1.59 45.76 -27.19
N GLU A 323 -0.30 45.58 -27.51
CA GLU A 323 0.61 46.70 -27.75
C GLU A 323 -0.02 47.59 -28.82
N ARG A 324 -0.43 48.80 -28.43
CA ARG A 324 -0.92 49.82 -29.36
C ARG A 324 0.19 50.06 -30.39
N PRO A 325 -0.05 49.91 -31.70
CA PRO A 325 0.95 50.28 -32.70
C PRO A 325 1.28 51.76 -32.50
N GLY A 326 2.55 52.05 -32.20
CA GLY A 326 3.03 53.40 -32.00
C GLY A 326 2.61 54.30 -33.16
N GLY A 327 1.91 55.38 -32.86
CA GLY A 327 1.40 56.32 -33.85
C GLY A 327 2.50 56.78 -34.81
N ILE A 328 2.22 56.66 -36.10
CA ILE A 328 3.04 57.20 -37.19
C ILE A 328 3.16 58.71 -36.95
N ARG A 329 4.35 59.18 -36.56
CA ARG A 329 4.66 60.61 -36.44
C ARG A 329 4.92 61.14 -37.85
N ASP A 330 3.94 61.85 -38.41
CA ASP A 330 4.11 62.65 -39.62
C ASP A 330 5.20 63.71 -39.40
N ARG A 331 6.33 63.54 -40.11
CA ARG A 331 7.40 64.54 -40.19
C ARG A 331 7.10 65.48 -41.36
N PHE A 332 6.50 66.64 -41.07
CA PHE A 332 6.52 67.76 -42.00
C PHE A 332 7.93 68.42 -42.01
N PRO A 333 8.51 68.71 -43.18
CA PRO A 333 9.85 69.32 -43.27
C PRO A 333 9.82 70.82 -42.92
N LYS A 334 10.72 71.23 -42.01
CA LYS A 334 10.93 72.64 -41.63
C LYS A 334 11.57 73.42 -42.78
N ARG A 335 10.91 74.50 -43.22
CA ARG A 335 11.50 75.56 -44.07
C ARG A 335 12.67 76.23 -43.35
N ARG A 336 13.80 76.42 -44.04
CA ARG A 336 14.94 77.25 -43.59
C ARG A 336 14.64 78.72 -43.85
N PRO A 337 14.94 79.65 -42.92
CA PRO A 337 15.07 81.06 -43.25
C PRO A 337 16.50 81.36 -43.73
N SER A 338 16.58 82.24 -44.72
CA SER A 338 17.78 82.90 -45.27
C SER A 338 18.34 83.97 -44.36
#